data_AF-A0A212F008-F1
#
_entry.id   AF-A0A212F008-F1
#
_cell.length_a   1.000
_cell.length_b   1.000
_cell.length_c   1.000
_cell.angle_alpha   90.00
_cell.angle_beta   90.00
_cell.angle_gamma   90.00
#
_symmetry.space_group_name_H-M   'P 1'
#
loop_
_entity.id
_entity.type
_entity.pdbx_description
1 polymer ?
#
loop_
_entity_poly.entity_id
_entity_poly.type
_entity_poly.pdbx_seq_one_letter_code
_entity_poly.pdbx_strand_id
1 'polypeptide(L)' 'GSTEPVHCISVYYNELISGTTNNRIGVHTSLGQDASFSSTKLRSDTFKGIMTCMSVLPLNRLLLLGSDNGTISLLC' A
#
# COMPACT_ATOMS: atom_id res chain seq x y z
N GLY A 1 11.24 5.75 -7.57
CA GLY A 1 9.82 5.67 -7.96
C GLY A 1 9.46 4.23 -8.30
N SER A 2 8.16 3.90 -8.31
CA SER A 2 7.67 2.58 -8.72
C SER A 2 7.87 2.36 -10.23
N THR A 3 8.38 1.19 -10.61
CA THR A 3 8.49 0.75 -12.01
C THR A 3 7.20 0.09 -12.52
N GLU A 4 6.25 -0.16 -11.62
CA GLU A 4 5.02 -0.92 -11.87
C GLU A 4 3.79 -0.02 -11.73
N PRO A 5 2.67 -0.38 -12.39
CA PRO A 5 1.42 0.36 -12.28
C PRO A 5 0.94 0.44 -10.83
N VAL A 6 0.75 1.68 -10.36
CA VAL A 6 0.04 1.95 -9.11
C VAL A 6 -1.45 1.86 -9.42
N HIS A 7 -2.15 0.99 -8.70
CA HIS A 7 -3.60 0.78 -8.89
C HIS A 7 -4.43 1.18 -7.66
N CYS A 8 -3.78 1.29 -6.50
CA CYS A 8 -4.40 1.78 -5.26
C CYS A 8 -3.60 2.95 -4.71
N ILE A 9 -4.30 3.98 -4.20
CA ILE A 9 -3.70 5.14 -3.55
C ILE A 9 -4.54 5.51 -2.34
N SER A 10 -3.89 5.83 -1.22
CA SER A 10 -4.53 6.38 -0.03
C SER A 10 -3.67 7.49 0.54
N VAL A 11 -4.31 8.55 1.02
CA VAL A 11 -3.65 9.65 1.73
C VAL A 11 -3.88 9.47 3.21
N TYR A 12 -2.82 9.62 4.00
CA TYR A 12 -2.89 9.60 5.45
C TYR A 12 -2.17 10.83 5.99
N TYR A 13 -2.94 11.82 6.46
CA TYR A 13 -2.43 13.16 6.77
C TYR A 13 -1.68 13.78 5.59
N ASN A 14 -0.35 13.89 5.69
CA ASN A 14 0.51 14.43 4.65
C ASN A 14 1.30 13.33 3.92
N GLU A 15 1.05 12.06 4.23
CA GLU A 15 1.74 10.92 3.62
C GLU A 15 0.89 10.33 2.49
N LEU A 16 1.56 9.88 1.42
CA LEU A 16 0.92 9.18 0.31
C LEU A 16 1.31 7.71 0.36
N ILE A 17 0.31 6.83 0.52
CA ILE A 17 0.47 5.39 0.44
C ILE A 17 -0.02 4.92 -0.92
N SER A 18 0.79 4.14 -1.62
CA SER A 18 0.54 3.65 -2.97
C SER A 18 0.67 2.14 -3.01
N GLY A 19 -0.19 1.47 -3.78
CA GLY A 19 -0.20 0.04 -3.97
C GLY A 19 0.01 -0.33 -5.44
N THR A 20 0.96 -1.20 -5.74
CA THR A 20 1.22 -1.71 -7.10
C THR A 20 0.62 -3.08 -7.33
N THR A 21 0.49 -3.47 -8.60
CA THR A 21 0.00 -4.78 -9.02
C THR A 21 0.94 -5.95 -8.68
N ASN A 22 2.20 -5.70 -8.27
CA ASN A 22 3.13 -6.73 -7.78
C ASN A 22 3.19 -6.78 -6.25
N ASN A 23 2.09 -6.40 -5.59
CA ASN A 23 1.96 -6.38 -4.14
C ASN A 23 3.04 -5.55 -3.44
N ARG A 24 3.46 -4.42 -4.04
CA ARG A 24 4.32 -3.44 -3.37
C ARG A 24 3.49 -2.33 -2.78
N ILE A 25 3.81 -1.97 -1.55
CA ILE A 25 3.32 -0.76 -0.90
C ILE A 25 4.45 0.27 -0.94
N GLY A 26 4.20 1.42 -1.55
CA GLY A 26 5.08 2.58 -1.54
C GLY A 26 4.54 3.65 -0.59
N VAL A 27 5.42 4.32 0.14
CA VAL A 27 5.09 5.42 1.05
C VAL A 27 5.93 6.64 0.69
N HIS A 28 5.27 7.76 0.46
CA HIS A 28 5.89 9.08 0.42
C HIS A 28 5.63 9.78 1.75
N THR A 29 6.68 10.30 2.38
CA THR A 29 6.59 10.96 3.70
C THR A 29 5.90 12.34 3.65
N SER A 30 5.75 12.92 2.47
CA SER A 30 5.00 14.15 2.26
C SER A 30 4.31 14.16 0.88
N LEU A 31 3.37 15.08 0.66
CA LEU A 31 2.81 15.38 -0.65
C LEU A 31 3.65 16.40 -1.45
N GLY A 32 4.76 16.89 -0.88
CA GLY A 32 5.65 17.87 -1.50
C GLY A 32 6.71 17.24 -2.41
N GLN A 33 7.46 18.07 -3.13
CA GLN A 33 8.52 17.60 -4.04
C GLN A 33 9.72 16.98 -3.30
N ASP A 34 9.99 17.43 -2.06
CA ASP A 34 11.09 16.93 -1.23
C ASP A 34 10.71 15.67 -0.43
N ALA A 35 9.61 15.01 -0.79
CA ALA A 35 9.15 13.79 -0.12
C ALA A 35 10.12 12.63 -0.32
N SER A 36 10.53 12.00 0.78
CA SER A 36 11.25 10.73 0.74
C SER A 36 10.31 9.62 0.34
N PHE A 37 10.77 8.73 -0.54
CA PHE A 37 10.03 7.56 -1.00
C PHE A 37 10.64 6.28 -0.42
N SER A 38 9.79 5.44 0.18
CA SER A 38 10.12 4.08 0.59
C SER A 38 9.15 3.09 -0.06
N SER A 39 9.57 1.84 -0.27
CA SER A 39 8.65 0.81 -0.74
C SER A 39 9.00 -0.57 -0.20
N THR A 40 7.96 -1.34 0.09
CA THR A 40 8.06 -2.70 0.64
C THR A 40 7.25 -3.65 -0.23
N LYS A 41 7.86 -4.76 -0.64
CA LYS A 41 7.13 -5.83 -1.32
C LYS A 41 6.52 -6.76 -0.27
N LEU A 42 5.21 -6.95 -0.33
CA LEU A 42 4.51 -7.93 0.49
C LEU A 42 4.95 -9.32 0.05
N ARG A 43 5.41 -10.11 1.04
CA ARG A 43 5.82 -11.49 0.82
C ARG A 43 4.60 -12.40 0.79
N SER A 44 4.72 -13.51 0.06
CA SER A 44 3.63 -14.47 -0.15
C SER A 44 3.18 -15.18 1.14
N ASP A 45 4.03 -15.21 2.16
CA ASP A 45 3.72 -15.69 3.50
C ASP A 45 2.82 -14.72 4.28
N THR A 46 2.92 -13.42 3.98
CA THR A 46 2.22 -12.32 4.63
C THR A 46 0.91 -11.98 3.92
N PHE A 47 0.92 -12.00 2.58
CA PHE A 47 -0.23 -11.66 1.75
C PHE A 47 -0.34 -12.68 0.60
N LYS A 48 -1.45 -13.42 0.56
CA LYS A 48 -1.71 -14.45 -0.46
C LYS A 48 -2.55 -13.88 -1.59
N GLY A 49 -2.09 -14.06 -2.82
CA GLY A 49 -2.76 -13.58 -4.03
C GLY A 49 -2.24 -12.22 -4.50
N ILE A 50 -2.99 -11.57 -5.37
CA ILE A 50 -2.68 -10.26 -5.92
C ILE A 50 -3.55 -9.21 -5.25
N MET A 51 -2.95 -8.10 -4.82
CA MET A 51 -3.64 -6.98 -4.19
C MET A 51 -4.57 -6.33 -5.22
N THR A 52 -5.83 -6.13 -4.85
CA THR A 52 -6.87 -5.52 -5.70
C THR A 52 -7.40 -4.22 -5.13
N CYS A 53 -7.42 -4.08 -3.81
CA CYS A 53 -7.82 -2.87 -3.12
C CYS A 53 -7.02 -2.66 -1.83
N MET A 54 -6.90 -1.39 -1.41
CA MET A 54 -6.19 -0.98 -0.20
C MET A 54 -6.88 0.21 0.43
N SER A 55 -7.01 0.20 1.76
CA SER A 55 -7.49 1.34 2.55
C SER A 55 -6.64 1.51 3.81
N VAL A 56 -6.36 2.76 4.17
CA VAL A 56 -5.73 3.09 5.47
C VAL A 56 -6.83 3.16 6.54
N LEU A 57 -6.58 2.58 7.70
CA LEU A 57 -7.38 2.72 8.91
C LEU A 57 -6.72 3.76 9.82
N PRO A 58 -7.14 5.04 9.76
CA PRO A 58 -6.36 6.17 10.30
C PRO A 58 -6.20 6.12 11.82
N LEU A 59 -7.18 5.58 12.54
CA LEU A 59 -7.13 5.51 14.01
C LEU A 59 -6.05 4.54 14.51
N ASN A 60 -5.85 3.43 13.79
CA ASN A 60 -4.97 2.35 14.23
C ASN A 60 -3.66 2.29 13.42
N ARG A 61 -3.51 3.17 12.41
CA ARG A 61 -2.38 3.15 11.46
C ARG A 61 -2.19 1.78 10.80
N LEU A 62 -3.31 1.12 10.49
CA LEU A 62 -3.31 -0.20 9.82
C LEU A 62 -3.67 -0.06 8.35
N LEU A 63 -3.26 -1.04 7.56
CA LEU A 63 -3.63 -1.17 6.15
C LEU A 63 -4.57 -2.35 5.97
N LEU A 64 -5.78 -2.06 5.50
CA LEU A 64 -6.75 -3.06 5.07
C LEU A 64 -6.54 -3.35 3.58
N LEU A 65 -6.22 -4.59 3.25
CA LEU A 65 -5.94 -5.05 1.89
C LEU A 65 -6.96 -6.09 1.46
N GLY A 66 -7.45 -5.97 0.23
CA GLY A 66 -8.18 -7.04 -0.45
C GLY A 66 -7.32 -7.69 -1.52
N SER A 67 -7.48 -9.00 -1.69
CA SER A 67 -6.86 -9.78 -2.76
C SER A 67 -7.88 -10.29 -3.77
N ASP A 68 -7.37 -10.69 -4.93
CA ASP A 68 -8.11 -11.34 -6.02
C ASP A 68 -8.75 -12.68 -5.62
N ASN A 69 -8.16 -13.40 -4.67
CA ASN A 69 -8.69 -14.66 -4.15
C ASN A 69 -9.76 -14.48 -3.06
N GLY A 70 -10.21 -13.24 -2.80
CA GLY A 70 -11.24 -12.93 -1.81
C GLY A 70 -10.73 -12.84 -0.36
N THR A 71 -9.42 -12.95 -0.14
CA THR A 71 -8.84 -12.74 1.19
C THR A 71 -8.83 -11.26 1.53
N ILE A 72 -9.16 -10.95 2.78
CA ILE A 72 -9.01 -9.62 3.35
C ILE A 72 -7.95 -9.71 4.45
N SER A 73 -6.91 -8.89 4.35
CA SER A 73 -5.78 -8.90 5.28
C SER A 73 -5.61 -7.53 5.93
N LEU A 74 -5.25 -7.54 7.21
CA LEU A 74 -4.96 -6.34 7.98
C LEU A 74 -3.48 -6.35 8.35
N LEU A 75 -2.73 -5.35 7.90
CA LEU A 75 -1.29 -5.23 8.13
C LEU A 75 -0.96 -4.03 9.02
N CYS A 76 0.11 -4.17 9.81
CA CYS A 76 0.68 -3.14 10.66
C CYS A 76 2.05 -2.67 10.13
#